data_AF-A0A7W8T4V4-F1
#
_entry.id   AF-A0A7W8T4V4-F1
#
_cell.length_a   1.000
_cell.length_b   1.000
_cell.length_c   1.000
_cell.angle_alpha   90.00
_cell.angle_beta   90.00
_cell.angle_gamma   90.00
#
_symmetry.space_group_name_H-M   'P 1'
#
loop_
_entity.id
_entity.type
_entity.pdbx_description
1 polymer ?
#
loop_
_entity_poly.entity_id
_entity_poly.type
_entity_poly.pdbx_seq_one_letter_code
_entity_poly.pdbx_strand_id
1 'polypeptide(L)'
;MNRGTIAAHAAALAIVQASWNAAAHHWHSDRLTAVYADDALFFGGRPGHSVGASAIRDYFASYEGVIKSARMELVEQHFICLAEECFLAQGFGEFSFALTGDRQSRSRLRTTLVIARQRDQWKIRQHHFSASPEVPPI
;
A
#
# COMPACT_ATOMS: atom_id res chain seq x y z
N MET A 1 21.81 7.84 -6.96
CA MET A 1 21.49 6.41 -7.22
C MET A 1 21.77 6.09 -8.67
N ASN A 2 22.38 4.93 -8.97
CA ASN A 2 22.57 4.49 -10.37
C ASN A 2 21.24 3.97 -10.94
N ARG A 3 21.06 4.02 -12.28
CA ARG A 3 19.89 3.49 -13.00
C ARG A 3 19.56 2.04 -12.65
N GLY A 4 20.58 1.20 -12.42
CA GLY A 4 20.40 -0.20 -12.01
C GLY A 4 19.66 -0.36 -10.69
N THR A 5 19.97 0.47 -9.68
CA THR A 5 19.29 0.46 -8.38
C THR A 5 17.83 0.90 -8.49
N ILE A 6 17.55 1.92 -9.32
CA ILE A 6 16.19 2.40 -9.56
C ILE A 6 15.34 1.30 -10.22
N ALA A 7 15.89 0.60 -11.22
CA ALA A 7 15.19 -0.50 -11.88
C ALA A 7 14.88 -1.66 -10.91
N ALA A 8 15.83 -2.00 -10.02
CA ALA A 8 15.62 -3.04 -9.01
C ALA A 8 14.51 -2.64 -8.00
N HIS A 9 14.50 -1.40 -7.52
CA HIS A 9 13.44 -0.91 -6.63
C HIS A 9 12.07 -0.88 -7.32
N ALA A 10 12.00 -0.47 -8.59
CA ALA A 10 10.77 -0.49 -9.36
C ALA A 10 10.23 -1.92 -9.51
N ALA A 11 11.10 -2.90 -9.78
CA ALA A 11 10.72 -4.31 -9.85
C ALA A 11 10.21 -4.85 -8.50
N ALA A 12 10.89 -4.53 -7.40
CA ALA A 12 10.45 -4.90 -6.06
C ALA A 12 9.08 -4.29 -5.71
N LEU A 13 8.87 -3.00 -6.01
CA LEU A 13 7.60 -2.33 -5.79
C LEU A 13 6.47 -2.95 -6.64
N ALA A 14 6.76 -3.33 -7.89
CA ALA A 14 5.80 -4.01 -8.77
C ALA A 14 5.37 -5.38 -8.21
N ILE A 15 6.28 -6.14 -7.61
CA ILE A 15 5.97 -7.41 -6.93
C ILE A 15 5.04 -7.17 -5.74
N VAL A 16 5.31 -6.16 -4.92
CA VAL A 16 4.47 -5.77 -3.78
C VAL A 16 3.07 -5.35 -4.26
N GLN A 17 2.98 -4.49 -5.27
CA GLN A 17 1.72 -4.06 -5.87
C GLN A 17 0.92 -5.25 -6.43
N ALA A 18 1.58 -6.16 -7.15
CA ALA A 18 0.93 -7.36 -7.70
C ALA A 18 0.37 -8.24 -6.59
N SER A 19 1.12 -8.43 -5.50
CA SER A 19 0.69 -9.21 -4.33
C SER A 19 -0.51 -8.57 -3.64
N TRP A 20 -0.48 -7.25 -3.45
CA TRP A 20 -1.60 -6.48 -2.90
C TRP A 20 -2.85 -6.61 -3.77
N ASN A 21 -2.72 -6.43 -5.09
CA ASN A 21 -3.83 -6.54 -6.03
C ASN A 21 -4.42 -7.95 -6.09
N ALA A 22 -3.58 -8.99 -6.02
CA ALA A 22 -4.04 -10.37 -5.99
C ALA A 22 -4.88 -10.67 -4.73
N ALA A 23 -4.46 -10.15 -3.57
CA ALA A 23 -5.23 -10.26 -2.33
C ALA A 23 -6.52 -9.42 -2.36
N ALA A 24 -6.44 -8.22 -2.95
CA ALA A 24 -7.55 -7.28 -3.05
C ALA A 24 -8.63 -7.70 -4.06
N HIS A 25 -8.33 -8.59 -5.01
CA HIS A 25 -9.29 -9.06 -6.01
C HIS A 25 -10.57 -9.67 -5.41
N HIS A 26 -10.46 -10.26 -4.22
CA HIS A 26 -11.59 -10.76 -3.42
C HIS A 26 -11.60 -10.20 -2.00
N TRP A 27 -10.97 -9.04 -1.79
CA TRP A 27 -10.82 -8.38 -0.49
C TRP A 27 -10.47 -9.34 0.68
N HIS A 28 -9.35 -10.06 0.54
CA HIS A 28 -8.97 -11.07 1.54
C HIS A 28 -8.06 -10.46 2.62
N SER A 29 -8.60 -10.14 3.79
CA SER A 29 -7.91 -9.42 4.88
C SER A 29 -6.58 -10.06 5.31
N ASP A 30 -6.55 -11.38 5.51
CA ASP A 30 -5.30 -12.08 5.87
C ASP A 30 -4.22 -11.98 4.77
N ARG A 31 -4.62 -12.13 3.50
CA ARG A 31 -3.67 -12.05 2.36
C ARG A 31 -3.21 -10.62 2.12
N LEU A 32 -4.08 -9.63 2.34
CA LEU A 32 -3.71 -8.21 2.30
C LEU A 32 -2.67 -7.91 3.39
N THR A 33 -2.90 -8.40 4.61
CA THR A 33 -1.98 -8.25 5.74
C THR A 33 -0.63 -8.90 5.47
N ALA A 34 -0.59 -10.04 4.78
CA ALA A 34 0.66 -10.74 4.46
C ALA A 34 1.65 -9.92 3.60
N VAL A 35 1.17 -8.90 2.88
CA VAL A 35 1.99 -7.96 2.10
C VAL A 35 2.79 -7.01 3.01
N TYR A 36 2.39 -6.88 4.28
CA TYR A 36 3.02 -6.00 5.26
C TYR A 36 4.02 -6.78 6.12
N ALA A 37 5.06 -6.06 6.56
CA ALA A 37 6.03 -6.53 7.54
C ALA A 37 5.35 -6.77 8.90
N ASP A 38 5.96 -7.63 9.73
CA ASP A 38 5.37 -8.01 11.03
C ASP A 38 5.24 -6.78 11.96
N ASP A 39 6.18 -5.83 11.84
CA ASP A 39 6.28 -4.58 12.60
C ASP A 39 5.75 -3.34 11.84
N ALA A 40 4.95 -3.52 10.80
CA ALA A 40 4.59 -2.43 9.90
C ALA A 40 3.76 -1.32 10.57
N LEU A 41 3.96 -0.07 10.12
CA LEU A 41 3.16 1.09 10.49
C LEU A 41 2.24 1.48 9.34
N PHE A 42 0.95 1.68 9.63
CA PHE A 42 -0.07 1.85 8.60
C PHE A 42 -1.03 3.01 8.88
N PHE A 43 -0.98 4.03 8.02
CA PHE A 43 -1.97 5.09 7.90
C PHE A 43 -2.80 4.86 6.63
N GLY A 44 -3.98 4.27 6.80
CA GLY A 44 -4.97 4.09 5.73
C GLY A 44 -6.05 5.16 5.74
N GLY A 45 -7.22 4.83 5.20
CA GLY A 45 -8.35 5.76 5.09
C GLY A 45 -9.24 5.88 6.34
N ARG A 46 -9.00 5.10 7.40
CA ARG A 46 -9.78 5.21 8.66
C ARG A 46 -9.07 6.16 9.64
N PRO A 47 -9.80 6.75 10.60
CA PRO A 47 -9.18 7.54 11.66
C PRO A 47 -8.11 6.74 12.42
N GLY A 48 -7.00 7.40 12.76
CA GLY A 48 -5.88 6.80 13.48
C GLY A 48 -4.89 6.06 12.57
N HIS A 49 -4.13 5.15 13.17
CA HIS A 49 -3.18 4.30 12.48
C HIS A 49 -3.18 2.89 13.08
N SER A 50 -2.69 1.91 12.32
CA SER A 50 -2.51 0.54 12.74
C SER A 50 -1.02 0.22 12.89
N VAL A 51 -0.65 -0.46 13.98
CA VAL A 51 0.72 -0.87 14.28
C VAL A 51 0.80 -2.40 14.36
N GLY A 52 1.68 -2.97 13.54
CA GLY A 52 1.91 -4.40 13.47
C GLY A 52 0.80 -5.18 12.73
N ALA A 53 1.09 -6.43 12.42
CA ALA A 53 0.25 -7.28 11.58
C ALA A 53 -1.20 -7.42 12.10
N SER A 54 -1.41 -7.57 13.42
CA SER A 54 -2.76 -7.73 13.99
C SER A 54 -3.65 -6.51 13.73
N ALA A 55 -3.17 -5.30 14.03
CA ALA A 55 -3.95 -4.08 13.85
C ALA A 55 -4.19 -3.75 12.36
N ILE A 56 -3.26 -4.13 11.49
CA ILE A 56 -3.41 -3.99 10.04
C ILE A 56 -4.46 -4.99 9.50
N ARG A 57 -4.47 -6.22 10.00
CA ARG A 57 -5.51 -7.19 9.68
C ARG A 57 -6.88 -6.68 10.08
N ASP A 58 -7.03 -6.18 11.30
CA ASP A 58 -8.30 -5.63 11.78
C ASP A 58 -8.76 -4.44 10.94
N TYR A 59 -7.82 -3.60 10.47
CA TYR A 59 -8.11 -2.55 9.50
C TYR A 59 -8.72 -3.12 8.20
N PHE A 60 -8.13 -4.14 7.59
CA PHE A 60 -8.70 -4.73 6.36
C PHE A 60 -10.00 -5.47 6.61
N ALA A 61 -10.10 -6.22 7.72
CA ALA A 61 -11.29 -6.95 8.12
C ALA A 61 -12.48 -6.01 8.35
N SER A 62 -12.24 -4.78 8.82
CA SER A 62 -13.29 -3.78 9.00
C SER A 62 -14.02 -3.36 7.71
N TYR A 63 -13.50 -3.72 6.53
CA TYR A 63 -14.14 -3.47 5.23
C TYR A 63 -14.80 -4.72 4.63
N GLU A 64 -14.72 -5.87 5.29
CA GLU A 64 -15.40 -7.09 4.85
C GLU A 64 -16.92 -6.85 4.77
N GLY A 65 -17.55 -7.36 3.72
CA GLY A 65 -18.95 -7.09 3.40
C GLY A 65 -19.23 -5.70 2.82
N VAL A 66 -18.27 -4.78 2.82
CA VAL A 66 -18.38 -3.44 2.20
C VAL A 66 -17.63 -3.39 0.88
N ILE A 67 -16.37 -3.83 0.85
CA ILE A 67 -15.54 -3.87 -0.36
C ILE A 67 -15.56 -5.29 -0.92
N LYS A 68 -16.00 -5.43 -2.18
CA LYS A 68 -15.96 -6.71 -2.92
C LYS A 68 -14.58 -6.95 -3.52
N SER A 69 -14.00 -5.92 -4.11
CA SER A 69 -12.65 -5.97 -4.69
C SER A 69 -12.02 -4.59 -4.79
N ALA A 70 -10.69 -4.56 -4.87
CA ALA A 70 -9.95 -3.34 -5.15
C ALA A 70 -8.77 -3.59 -6.09
N ARG A 71 -8.32 -2.51 -6.74
CA ARG A 71 -7.08 -2.45 -7.50
C ARG A 71 -6.34 -1.16 -7.15
N MET A 72 -5.04 -1.27 -7.01
CA MET A 72 -4.09 -0.18 -6.80
C MET A 72 -3.08 -0.15 -7.95
N GLU A 73 -2.82 1.04 -8.47
CA GLU A 73 -1.72 1.34 -9.37
C GLU A 73 -0.85 2.44 -8.77
N LEU A 74 0.43 2.14 -8.53
CA LEU A 74 1.41 3.10 -8.02
C LEU A 74 2.06 3.81 -9.21
N VAL A 75 1.81 5.11 -9.31
CA VAL A 75 2.25 5.95 -10.43
C VAL A 75 3.16 7.06 -9.93
N GLU A 76 4.04 7.55 -10.83
CA GLU A 76 4.96 8.67 -10.55
C GLU A 76 5.80 8.46 -9.28
N GLN A 77 6.27 7.22 -9.10
CA GLN A 77 7.04 6.82 -7.93
C GLN A 77 8.49 7.27 -8.04
N HIS A 78 8.96 7.96 -7.01
CA HIS A 78 10.35 8.30 -6.78
C HIS A 78 10.92 7.44 -5.65
N PHE A 79 12.19 7.08 -5.75
CA PHE A 79 12.83 6.13 -4.85
C PHE A 79 13.97 6.77 -4.06
N ILE A 80 14.07 6.43 -2.76
CA ILE A 80 15.22 6.72 -1.91
C ILE A 80 15.74 5.40 -1.33
N CYS A 81 16.98 5.03 -1.63
CA CYS A 81 17.66 3.90 -1.00
C CYS A 81 17.96 4.25 0.45
N LEU A 82 17.48 3.44 1.40
CA LEU A 82 17.71 3.64 2.84
C LEU A 82 18.74 2.63 3.37
N ALA A 83 18.74 1.41 2.83
CA ALA A 83 19.72 0.36 3.05
C ALA A 83 19.69 -0.63 1.87
N GLU A 84 20.59 -1.64 1.86
CA GLU A 84 20.68 -2.63 0.77
C GLU A 84 19.33 -3.31 0.45
N GLU A 85 18.57 -3.66 1.49
CA GLU A 85 17.28 -4.32 1.36
C GLU A 85 16.12 -3.47 1.88
N CYS A 86 16.25 -2.14 1.77
CA CYS A 86 15.24 -1.20 2.26
C CYS A 86 15.25 0.10 1.45
N PHE A 87 14.08 0.50 0.94
CA PHE A 87 13.93 1.74 0.19
C PHE A 87 12.59 2.41 0.47
N LEU A 88 12.55 3.72 0.30
CA LEU A 88 11.32 4.51 0.25
C LEU A 88 10.86 4.62 -1.21
N ALA A 89 9.55 4.51 -1.42
CA ALA A 89 8.84 4.85 -2.64
C ALA A 89 7.78 5.90 -2.32
N GLN A 90 7.83 7.04 -3.00
CA GLN A 90 6.88 8.13 -2.83
C GLN A 90 6.38 8.63 -4.17
N GLY A 91 5.08 8.83 -4.29
CA GLY A 91 4.41 9.24 -5.52
C GLY A 91 2.91 9.22 -5.31
N PHE A 92 2.15 8.77 -6.31
CA PHE A 92 0.70 8.63 -6.22
C PHE A 92 0.24 7.18 -6.33
N GLY A 93 -0.93 6.91 -5.76
CA GLY A 93 -1.64 5.65 -5.88
C GLY A 93 -3.04 5.90 -6.44
N GLU A 94 -3.36 5.26 -7.54
CA GLU A 94 -4.69 5.26 -8.14
C GLU A 94 -5.44 4.01 -7.70
N PHE A 95 -6.56 4.22 -7.00
CA PHE A 95 -7.41 3.16 -6.48
C PHE A 95 -8.70 3.07 -7.26
N SER A 96 -9.13 1.83 -7.49
CA SER A 96 -10.49 1.51 -7.92
C SER A 96 -11.07 0.48 -6.96
N PHE A 97 -12.29 0.72 -6.48
CA PHE A 97 -13.01 -0.19 -5.59
C PHE A 97 -14.34 -0.61 -6.22
N ALA A 98 -14.65 -1.90 -6.15
CA ALA A 98 -16.01 -2.40 -6.30
C ALA A 98 -16.60 -2.65 -4.91
N LEU A 99 -17.74 -2.04 -4.63
CA LEU A 99 -18.40 -2.05 -3.33
C LEU A 99 -19.68 -2.89 -3.38
N THR A 100 -20.20 -3.23 -2.20
CA THR A 100 -21.52 -3.86 -2.07
C THR A 100 -22.63 -2.96 -2.64
N GLY A 101 -23.64 -3.58 -3.26
CA GLY A 101 -24.69 -2.88 -4.00
C GLY A 101 -24.24 -2.34 -5.37
N ASP A 102 -23.21 -2.95 -5.96
CA ASP A 102 -22.68 -2.68 -7.31
C ASP A 102 -22.23 -1.22 -7.54
N ARG A 103 -21.88 -0.55 -6.45
CA ARG A 103 -21.27 0.77 -6.46
C ARG A 103 -19.78 0.65 -6.81
N GLN A 104 -19.26 1.65 -7.51
CA GLN A 104 -17.84 1.79 -7.79
C GLN A 104 -17.33 3.12 -7.27
N SER A 105 -16.06 3.16 -6.84
CA SER A 105 -15.36 4.40 -6.52
C SER A 105 -13.94 4.38 -7.06
N ARG A 106 -13.41 5.58 -7.34
CA ARG A 106 -12.02 5.80 -7.72
C ARG A 106 -11.45 6.96 -6.93
N SER A 107 -10.18 6.87 -6.59
CA SER A 107 -9.48 7.94 -5.88
C SER A 107 -8.00 7.92 -6.21
N ARG A 108 -7.38 9.11 -6.28
CA ARG A 108 -5.94 9.26 -6.35
C ARG A 108 -5.43 9.81 -5.03
N LEU A 109 -4.49 9.09 -4.41
CA LEU A 109 -3.92 9.42 -3.11
C LEU A 109 -2.43 9.72 -3.24
N ARG A 110 -1.92 10.60 -2.39
CA ARG A 110 -0.47 10.73 -2.16
C ARG A 110 0.00 9.52 -1.40
N THR A 111 1.11 8.95 -1.80
CA THR A 111 1.65 7.71 -1.24
C THR A 111 3.04 7.92 -0.69
N THR A 112 3.29 7.43 0.52
CA THR A 112 4.64 7.20 1.04
C THR A 112 4.70 5.78 1.56
N LEU A 113 5.61 5.01 0.98
CA LEU A 113 5.84 3.61 1.31
C LEU A 113 7.30 3.43 1.68
N VAL A 114 7.57 2.67 2.75
CA VAL A 114 8.87 2.04 2.96
C VAL A 114 8.71 0.57 2.64
N ILE A 115 9.51 0.10 1.68
CA ILE A 115 9.60 -1.29 1.25
C ILE A 115 10.87 -1.88 1.83
N ALA A 116 10.74 -3.00 2.54
CA ALA A 116 11.87 -3.70 3.15
C ALA A 116 11.75 -5.19 2.88
N ARG A 117 12.89 -5.89 2.78
CA ARG A 117 12.89 -7.35 2.67
C ARG A 117 12.76 -7.97 4.06
N GLN A 118 11.86 -8.94 4.20
CA GLN A 118 11.67 -9.72 5.42
C GLN A 118 11.40 -11.18 5.03
N ARG A 119 12.23 -12.11 5.54
CA ARG A 119 12.16 -13.54 5.20
C ARG A 119 12.11 -13.76 3.68
N ASP A 120 13.08 -13.17 2.99
CA ASP A 120 13.25 -13.21 1.53
C ASP A 120 12.14 -12.58 0.67
N GLN A 121 11.14 -11.94 1.28
CA GLN A 121 10.04 -11.30 0.57
C GLN A 121 10.09 -9.79 0.74
N TRP A 122 9.84 -9.05 -0.34
CA TRP A 122 9.62 -7.61 -0.28
C TRP A 122 8.26 -7.32 0.34
N LYS A 123 8.25 -6.49 1.37
CA LYS A 123 7.05 -6.15 2.15
C LYS A 123 6.95 -4.66 2.42
N ILE A 124 5.73 -4.20 2.67
CA ILE A 124 5.48 -2.83 3.13
C ILE A 124 5.76 -2.76 4.63
N ARG A 125 6.74 -1.97 5.03
CA ARG A 125 7.08 -1.72 6.44
C ARG A 125 6.50 -0.41 6.97
N GLN A 126 6.32 0.57 6.09
CA GLN A 126 5.59 1.80 6.41
C GLN A 126 4.65 2.13 5.26
N HIS A 127 3.39 2.41 5.60
CA HIS A 127 2.35 2.81 4.67
C HIS A 127 1.70 4.10 5.15
N HIS A 128 1.69 5.12 4.30
CA HIS A 128 0.94 6.34 4.57
C HIS A 128 0.34 6.83 3.28
N PHE A 129 -0.99 6.69 3.16
CA PHE A 129 -1.76 7.25 2.07
C PHE A 129 -2.65 8.37 2.59
N SER A 130 -2.68 9.49 1.86
CA SER A 130 -3.54 10.61 2.19
C SER A 130 -4.16 11.21 0.94
N ALA A 131 -5.35 11.79 1.10
CA ALA A 131 -5.91 12.65 0.08
C ALA A 131 -5.01 13.88 -0.12
N SER A 132 -5.02 14.42 -1.33
CA SER A 132 -4.57 15.80 -1.53
C SER A 132 -5.61 16.73 -0.90
N PRO A 133 -5.21 17.72 -0.10
CA PRO A 133 -6.16 18.66 0.47
C PRO A 133 -6.79 19.50 -0.65
N GLU A 134 -8.09 19.77 -0.56
CA GLU A 134 -8.79 20.63 -1.53
C GLU A 134 -8.27 22.07 -1.50
N VAL A 135 -7.92 22.54 -0.30
CA VAL A 135 -7.30 23.85 -0.04
C VAL A 135 -6.05 23.59 0.81
N PRO A 136 -4.91 24.23 0.52
CA PRO A 136 -3.76 24.20 1.41
C PRO A 136 -4.18 24.53 2.85
N PRO A 137 -3.59 23.89 3.88
CA PRO A 137 -3.97 24.11 5.27
C PRO A 137 -3.43 25.43 5.85
N ILE A 138 -3.47 26.51 5.05
CA ILE A 138 -3.03 27.87 5.37
C ILE A 138 -4.02 28.90 4.85
#